data_AF-U4V121-F1
#
_entry.id   AF-U4V121-F1
#
_cell.length_a   1.000
_cell.length_b   1.000
_cell.length_c   1.000
_cell.angle_alpha   90.00
_cell.angle_beta   90.00
_cell.angle_gamma   90.00
#
_symmetry.space_group_name_H-M   'P 1'
#
loop_
_entity.id
_entity.type
_entity.pdbx_description
1 polymer ?
#
loop_
_entity_poly.entity_id
_entity_poly.type
_entity_poly.pdbx_seq_one_letter_code
_entity_poly.pdbx_strand_id
1 'polypeptide(L)' 'MKAMRNFWAREWLMRDVGSSHGTNDVSTIIKIAQIDGLLSPNAETTDVGQSYVTANRHRVEVLKHDTIVYPV' A
#
# COMPACT_ATOMS: atom_id res chain seq x y z
N MET A 1 17.99 9.57 -0.88
CA MET A 1 17.00 8.96 -1.81
C MET A 1 16.29 7.71 -1.26
N LYS A 2 16.98 6.78 -0.56
CA LYS A 2 16.34 5.55 -0.01
C LYS A 2 15.24 5.83 1.03
N ALA A 3 15.49 6.72 1.98
CA ALA A 3 14.50 7.10 3.01
C ALA A 3 13.19 7.64 2.40
N MET A 4 13.29 8.50 1.37
CA MET A 4 12.13 9.04 0.66
C MET A 4 11.33 7.94 -0.05
N ARG A 5 12.00 6.98 -0.70
CA ARG A 5 11.32 5.84 -1.34
C ARG A 5 10.60 4.97 -0.32
N ASN A 6 11.25 4.67 0.80
CA ASN A 6 10.66 3.86 1.86
C ASN A 6 9.43 4.54 2.49
N PHE A 7 9.52 5.86 2.71
CA PHE A 7 8.39 6.67 3.18
C PHE A 7 7.19 6.54 2.22
N TRP A 8 7.38 6.79 0.93
CA TRP A 8 6.30 6.70 -0.05
C TRP A 8 5.75 5.28 -0.23
N ALA A 9 6.58 4.25 -0.10
CA ALA A 9 6.14 2.86 -0.14
C ALA A 9 5.21 2.57 1.04
N ARG A 10 5.59 3.00 2.25
CA ARG A 10 4.79 2.86 3.47
C ARG A 10 3.47 3.62 3.39
N GLU A 11 3.49 4.88 2.96
CA GLU A 11 2.27 5.69 2.82
C GLU A 11 1.27 5.06 1.84
N TRP A 12 1.78 4.58 0.71
CA TRP A 12 0.95 3.89 -0.27
C TRP A 12 0.36 2.60 0.31
N LEU A 13 1.17 1.79 1.01
CA LEU A 13 0.72 0.55 1.65
C LEU A 13 -0.38 0.81 2.67
N MET A 14 -0.18 1.78 3.56
CA MET A 14 -1.19 2.12 4.59
C MET A 14 -2.50 2.57 3.96
N ARG A 15 -2.44 3.32 2.85
CA ARG A 15 -3.64 3.74 2.12
C ARG A 15 -4.37 2.57 1.47
N ASP A 16 -3.63 1.62 0.89
CA ASP A 16 -4.21 0.43 0.25
C ASP A 16 -4.86 -0.52 1.27
N VAL A 17 -4.19 -0.74 2.41
CA VAL A 17 -4.74 -1.49 3.55
C VAL A 17 -6.00 -0.80 4.10
N GLY A 18 -5.95 0.51 4.35
CA GLY A 18 -7.12 1.26 4.82
C GLY A 18 -8.30 1.16 3.86
N SER A 19 -8.05 1.31 2.56
CA SER A 19 -9.07 1.15 1.52
C SER A 19 -9.65 -0.27 1.48
N SER A 20 -8.79 -1.29 1.56
CA SER A 20 -9.21 -2.70 1.51
C SER A 20 -10.06 -3.12 2.71
N HIS A 21 -9.84 -2.48 3.86
CA HIS A 21 -10.57 -2.75 5.10
C HIS A 21 -11.65 -1.72 5.44
N GLY A 22 -11.91 -0.75 4.56
CA GLY A 22 -12.95 0.27 4.75
C GLY A 22 -12.73 1.16 5.98
N THR A 23 -11.48 1.39 6.37
CA THR A 23 -11.12 2.17 7.56
C THR A 23 -10.10 3.25 7.26
N ASN A 24 -10.26 4.40 7.90
CA ASN A 24 -9.29 5.49 7.92
C ASN A 24 -8.56 5.60 9.27
N ASP A 25 -8.86 4.72 10.23
CA ASP A 25 -8.20 4.72 11.54
C ASP A 25 -6.76 4.20 11.42
N VAL A 26 -5.80 5.11 11.57
CA VAL A 26 -4.37 4.82 11.37
C VAL A 26 -3.86 3.73 12.31
N SER A 27 -4.35 3.68 13.56
CA SER A 27 -3.94 2.63 14.51
C SER A 27 -4.38 1.25 14.03
N THR A 28 -5.62 1.15 13.56
CA THR A 28 -6.19 -0.08 13.00
C THR A 28 -5.46 -0.51 11.73
N ILE A 29 -5.16 0.43 10.83
CA ILE A 29 -4.38 0.16 9.61
C ILE A 29 -3.00 -0.40 9.94
N ILE A 30 -2.28 0.22 10.89
CA ILE A 30 -0.95 -0.25 11.31
C ILE A 30 -1.06 -1.65 11.91
N LYS A 31 -2.05 -1.91 12.76
CA LYS A 31 -2.25 -3.24 13.37
C LYS A 31 -2.51 -4.31 12.32
N ILE A 32 -3.38 -4.05 11.35
CA ILE A 32 -3.66 -4.98 10.25
C ILE A 32 -2.38 -5.26 9.46
N ALA A 33 -1.68 -4.21 9.04
CA ALA A 33 -0.45 -4.36 8.27
C ALA A 33 0.67 -5.08 9.05
N GLN A 34 0.70 -4.95 10.39
CA GLN A 34 1.61 -5.72 11.24
C GLN A 34 1.23 -7.19 11.35
N ILE A 35 -0.07 -7.49 11.50
CA ILE A 35 -0.60 -8.86 11.52
C ILE A 35 -0.28 -9.57 10.20
N ASP A 36 -0.41 -8.86 9.08
CA ASP A 36 -0.11 -9.38 7.74
C ASP A 36 1.40 -9.43 7.42
N GLY A 37 2.25 -9.02 8.38
CA GLY A 37 3.70 -8.99 8.23
C GLY A 37 4.24 -7.94 7.26
N LEU A 38 3.40 -7.02 6.79
CA LEU A 38 3.73 -5.94 5.87
C LEU A 38 4.53 -4.82 6.56
N LEU A 39 4.24 -4.59 7.84
CA LEU A 39 4.95 -3.65 8.70
C LEU A 39 5.60 -4.37 9.89
N SER A 40 6.75 -3.88 10.31
CA SER A 40 7.41 -4.29 11.55
C SER A 40 6.67 -3.72 12.78
N PRO A 41 6.98 -4.18 14.01
CA PRO A 41 6.47 -3.57 15.24
C PRO A 41 6.74 -2.06 15.35
N ASN A 42 7.82 -1.56 14.72
CA ASN A 42 8.17 -0.14 14.66
C ASN A 42 7.50 0.60 13.49
N ALA A 43 6.55 -0.05 12.82
CA ALA A 43 5.85 0.43 11.63
C ALA A 43 6.78 0.73 10.44
N GLU A 44 7.93 0.08 10.35
CA GLU A 44 8.77 0.12 9.15
C GLU A 44 8.31 -0.94 8.14
N THR A 45 8.40 -0.65 6.84
CA THR A 45 8.05 -1.62 5.80
C THR A 45 9.01 -2.81 5.82
N THR A 46 8.47 -4.02 5.87
CA THR A 46 9.26 -5.27 5.78
C THR A 46 9.54 -5.63 4.32
N ASP A 47 10.33 -6.67 4.08
CA ASP A 47 10.54 -7.20 2.72
C ASP A 47 9.23 -7.74 2.10
N VAL A 48 8.34 -8.28 2.93
CA VAL A 48 6.99 -8.71 2.52
C VAL A 48 6.16 -7.49 2.13
N GLY A 49 6.17 -6.43 2.94
CA GLY A 49 5.51 -5.16 2.64
C GLY A 49 6.05 -4.52 1.36
N GLN A 50 7.36 -4.58 1.13
CA GLN A 50 7.97 -4.04 -0.08
C GLN A 50 7.53 -4.81 -1.33
N SER A 51 7.47 -6.14 -1.24
CA SER A 51 6.98 -7.01 -2.32
C SER A 51 5.50 -6.75 -2.61
N TYR A 52 4.69 -6.57 -1.56
CA TYR A 52 3.28 -6.19 -1.67
C TYR A 52 3.08 -4.86 -2.41
N VAL A 53 3.84 -3.82 -2.04
CA VAL A 53 3.77 -2.51 -2.71
C VAL A 53 4.11 -2.65 -4.19
N THR A 54 5.17 -3.38 -4.53
CA THR A 54 5.58 -3.58 -5.93
C THR A 54 4.49 -4.32 -6.71
N ALA A 55 3.97 -5.44 -6.20
CA ALA A 55 2.94 -6.22 -6.88
C ALA A 55 1.63 -5.44 -7.08
N ASN A 56 1.16 -4.73 -6.05
CA ASN A 56 -0.15 -4.07 -6.09
C ASN A 56 -0.11 -2.68 -6.72
N ARG A 57 1.01 -1.95 -6.69
CA ARG A 57 1.16 -0.70 -7.47
C ARG A 57 1.02 -0.96 -8.97
N HIS A 58 1.68 -2.01 -9.47
CA HIS A 58 1.56 -2.38 -10.88
C HIS A 58 0.12 -2.75 -11.23
N ARG A 59 -0.62 -3.41 -10.33
CA ARG A 59 -2.04 -3.73 -10.54
C ARG A 59 -2.91 -2.48 -10.67
N VAL A 60 -2.68 -1.47 -9.84
CA VAL A 60 -3.42 -0.19 -9.90
C VAL A 60 -3.06 0.61 -11.17
N GLU A 61 -1.81 0.59 -11.61
CA GLU A 61 -1.39 1.25 -12.85
C GLU A 61 -2.01 0.60 -14.10
N VAL A 62 -2.05 -0.74 -14.14
CA VAL A 62 -2.70 -1.49 -15.24
C VAL A 62 -4.20 -1.23 -15.26
N LEU A 63 -4.88 -1.30 -14.10
CA LEU A 63 -6.32 -1.03 -14.02
C LEU A 63 -6.68 0.41 -14.42
N LYS A 64 -5.79 1.38 -14.20
CA LYS A 64 -5.97 2.78 -14.66
C LYS A 64 -5.81 2.93 -16.17
N HIS A 65 -4.99 2.11 -16.83
CA HIS A 65 -4.87 2.14 -18.29
C HIS A 65 -6.09 1.52 -18.97
N ASP A 66 -6.67 0.47 -18.38
CA ASP A 66 -7.83 -0.23 -18.94
C ASP A 66 -9.18 0.49 -18.71
N THR A 67 -9.22 1.54 -17.89
CA THR A 67 -10.44 2.31 -17.58
C THR A 67 -10.56 3.64 -18.33
N ILE A 68 -9.72 3.92 -19.34
CA ILE A 68 -9.98 5.03 -20.26
C ILE A 68 -11.14 4.62 -21.19
N VAL A 69 -12.37 4.84 -20.72
CA VAL A 69 -13.55 4.82 -21.58
C VAL A 69 -13.48 6.07 -22.45
N TYR A 70 -13.27 5.90 -23.75
CA TYR A 70 -13.45 6.98 -24.73
C TYR A 70 -14.92 7.43 -24.68
N PRO A 71 -15.21 8.74 -24.56
CA PRO A 71 -16.56 9.22 -24.74
C PRO A 71 -17.00 8.92 -26.19
N VAL A 72 -18.14 8.25 -26.32
CA VAL A 72 -18.89 8.12 -27.58
C VAL A 72 -19.50 9.45 -28.00
#